data_AF-A0A969JTB4-F1
#
_entry.id   AF-A0A969JTB4-F1
#
_cell.length_a   1.000
_cell.length_b   1.000
_cell.length_c   1.000
_cell.angle_alpha   90.00
_cell.angle_beta   90.00
_cell.angle_gamma   90.00
#
_symmetry.space_group_name_H-M   'P 1'
#
loop_
_entity.id
_entity.type
_entity.pdbx_description
1 polymer ?
#
loop_
_entity_poly.entity_id
_entity_poly.type
_entity_poly.pdbx_seq_one_letter_code
_entity_poly.pdbx_strand_id
1 'polypeptide(L)'
;MSLKSFAAPLALGLAVTGMAISAPAPATAASRKVPAAFVSSIVNNGLSSSKIHLNSHGPRHGNSYNKPNDSYVNLYGFKKNFSLPEQSFKVLTNLYIYNVSNVNSNSMKLTPDGNHFDLTIKFESDNAEIKGMCRRKKLIGGWANCIIGSDKGAPDINWKSPSVSVRLVPQAYNGGIILKATNVSVNGEFQANGICKIGRDICNRFTGYKGKIKQAVASSVMSQLNSSSVKAQMAQSTKTGLSQLGLPAITGVSMSGGYVNVSY
;
A
#
# COMPACT_ATOMS: atom_id res chain seq x y z
N MET A 1 -80.75 -43.71 -28.50
CA MET A 1 -80.47 -42.25 -28.59
C MET A 1 -79.17 -41.96 -27.86
N SER A 2 -78.11 -41.56 -28.58
CA SER A 2 -77.15 -40.51 -28.22
C SER A 2 -75.95 -40.59 -29.18
N LEU A 3 -75.58 -39.44 -29.73
CA LEU A 3 -74.79 -39.27 -30.95
C LEU A 3 -73.28 -39.40 -30.74
N LYS A 4 -72.63 -40.03 -31.72
CA LYS A 4 -71.19 -40.00 -31.97
C LYS A 4 -70.77 -38.59 -32.43
N SER A 5 -69.65 -38.09 -31.94
CA SER A 5 -68.73 -37.21 -32.70
C SER A 5 -67.43 -37.00 -31.93
N PHE A 6 -66.32 -37.48 -32.48
CA PHE A 6 -64.98 -37.02 -32.15
C PHE A 6 -64.27 -36.65 -33.45
N ALA A 7 -64.03 -35.35 -33.63
CA ALA A 7 -63.19 -34.80 -34.68
C ALA A 7 -61.73 -34.86 -34.22
N ALA A 8 -60.84 -35.39 -35.07
CA ALA A 8 -59.40 -35.37 -34.85
C ALA A 8 -58.79 -34.14 -35.56
N PRO A 9 -57.97 -33.32 -34.90
CA PRO A 9 -57.23 -32.27 -35.57
C PRO A 9 -55.94 -32.84 -36.18
N LEU A 10 -55.73 -32.60 -37.47
CA LEU A 10 -54.42 -32.76 -38.12
C LEU A 10 -53.48 -31.66 -37.61
N ALA A 11 -52.41 -32.05 -36.91
CA ALA A 11 -51.31 -31.15 -36.58
C ALA A 11 -50.27 -31.18 -37.73
N LEU A 12 -50.11 -30.05 -38.41
CA LEU A 12 -49.10 -29.84 -39.44
C LEU A 12 -47.78 -29.44 -38.75
N GLY A 13 -46.83 -30.36 -38.67
CA GLY A 13 -45.50 -30.11 -38.11
C GLY A 13 -44.59 -29.42 -39.14
N LEU A 14 -44.33 -28.12 -38.95
CA LEU A 14 -43.27 -27.38 -39.65
C LEU A 14 -41.91 -27.72 -39.03
N ALA A 15 -41.12 -28.53 -39.73
CA ALA A 15 -39.73 -28.80 -39.37
C ALA A 15 -38.85 -27.58 -39.71
N VAL A 16 -38.48 -26.79 -38.71
CA VAL A 16 -37.47 -25.74 -38.84
C VAL A 16 -36.09 -26.40 -38.73
N THR A 17 -35.41 -26.58 -39.87
CA THR A 17 -33.98 -26.92 -39.91
C THR A 17 -33.17 -25.80 -39.28
N GLY A 18 -32.80 -25.97 -38.01
CA GLY A 18 -31.91 -25.06 -37.30
C GLY A 18 -30.53 -25.06 -37.92
N MET A 19 -30.14 -23.95 -38.54
CA MET A 19 -28.75 -23.72 -38.94
C MET A 19 -27.90 -23.66 -37.66
N ALA A 20 -26.98 -24.62 -37.51
CA ALA A 20 -26.02 -24.62 -36.42
C ALA A 20 -25.09 -23.41 -36.58
N ILE A 21 -25.32 -22.38 -35.77
CA ILE A 21 -24.42 -21.23 -35.66
C ILE A 21 -23.17 -21.74 -34.92
N SER A 22 -22.13 -22.10 -35.67
CA SER A 22 -20.84 -22.44 -35.09
C SER A 22 -20.31 -21.22 -34.33
N ALA A 23 -20.19 -21.32 -33.01
CA ALA A 23 -19.61 -20.26 -32.19
C ALA A 23 -18.19 -19.96 -32.68
N PRO A 24 -17.79 -18.67 -32.79
CA PRO A 24 -16.43 -18.33 -33.20
C PRO A 24 -15.43 -18.97 -32.24
N ALA A 25 -14.43 -19.66 -32.80
CA ALA A 25 -13.35 -20.24 -32.01
C ALA A 25 -12.66 -19.13 -31.20
N PRO A 26 -12.35 -19.35 -29.91
CA PRO A 26 -11.71 -18.34 -29.09
C PRO A 26 -10.36 -17.97 -29.72
N ALA A 27 -10.22 -16.69 -30.11
CA ALA A 27 -8.96 -16.17 -30.61
C ALA A 27 -7.89 -16.41 -29.54
N THR A 28 -6.80 -17.10 -29.91
CA THR A 28 -5.69 -17.36 -29.01
C THR A 28 -5.03 -16.02 -28.70
N ALA A 29 -5.21 -15.51 -27.49
CA ALA A 29 -4.58 -14.26 -27.06
C ALA A 29 -3.06 -14.40 -27.27
N ALA A 30 -2.48 -13.49 -28.04
CA ALA A 30 -1.04 -13.52 -28.29
C ALA A 30 -0.33 -13.19 -26.97
N SER A 31 0.74 -13.94 -26.68
CA SER A 31 1.49 -13.75 -25.43
C SER A 31 2.98 -13.61 -25.68
N ARG A 32 3.65 -12.82 -24.84
CA ARG A 32 5.10 -12.60 -24.88
C ARG A 32 5.69 -12.70 -23.49
N LYS A 33 6.88 -13.29 -23.40
CA LYS A 33 7.70 -13.27 -22.19
C LYS A 33 8.60 -12.04 -22.20
N VAL A 34 8.47 -11.20 -21.19
CA VAL A 34 9.35 -10.04 -20.96
C VAL A 34 10.22 -10.34 -19.74
N PRO A 35 11.55 -10.21 -19.79
CA PRO A 35 12.39 -10.43 -18.62
C PRO A 35 11.94 -9.53 -17.45
N ALA A 36 11.77 -10.10 -16.26
CA ALA A 36 11.34 -9.33 -15.09
C ALA A 36 12.37 -8.23 -14.74
N ALA A 37 13.65 -8.48 -15.00
CA ALA A 37 14.70 -7.48 -14.89
C ALA A 37 14.43 -6.24 -15.77
N PHE A 38 13.95 -6.43 -17.00
CA PHE A 38 13.60 -5.33 -17.91
C PHE A 38 12.42 -4.50 -17.36
N VAL A 39 11.36 -5.16 -16.91
CA VAL A 39 10.21 -4.48 -16.27
C VAL A 39 10.66 -3.73 -15.02
N SER A 40 11.52 -4.34 -14.20
CA SER A 40 12.06 -3.68 -13.01
C SER A 40 12.92 -2.46 -13.35
N SER A 41 13.67 -2.50 -14.46
CA SER A 41 14.48 -1.38 -14.92
C SER A 41 13.60 -0.20 -15.35
N ILE A 42 12.51 -0.45 -16.07
CA ILE A 42 11.54 0.61 -16.46
C ILE A 42 11.00 1.29 -15.21
N VAL A 43 10.56 0.50 -14.22
CA VAL A 43 10.00 1.03 -12.98
C VAL A 43 11.06 1.77 -12.15
N ASN A 44 12.26 1.21 -12.00
CA ASN A 44 13.36 1.83 -11.26
C ASN A 44 13.77 3.18 -11.85
N ASN A 45 13.77 3.31 -13.18
CA ASN A 45 14.07 4.58 -13.84
C ASN A 45 13.11 5.69 -13.39
N GLY A 46 11.83 5.38 -13.26
CA GLY A 46 10.86 6.36 -12.75
C GLY A 46 10.84 6.50 -11.21
N LEU A 47 11.32 5.50 -10.47
CA LEU A 47 11.53 5.61 -9.02
C LEU A 47 12.70 6.53 -8.65
N SER A 48 13.63 6.83 -9.56
CA SER A 48 14.79 7.69 -9.31
C SER A 48 14.43 9.11 -8.84
N SER A 49 13.30 9.65 -9.29
CA SER A 49 12.76 10.96 -8.90
C SER A 49 11.66 10.87 -7.83
N SER A 50 11.35 9.65 -7.38
CA SER A 50 10.27 9.41 -6.45
C SER A 50 10.72 9.64 -5.01
N LYS A 51 9.79 10.03 -4.14
CA LYS A 51 10.03 10.24 -2.70
C LYS A 51 8.81 9.88 -1.87
N ILE A 52 9.02 9.24 -0.73
CA ILE A 52 8.00 9.07 0.31
C ILE A 52 8.40 9.92 1.50
N HIS A 53 7.44 10.64 2.05
CA HIS A 53 7.58 11.46 3.24
C HIS A 53 6.51 11.09 4.23
N LEU A 54 6.92 10.78 5.46
CA LEU A 54 6.05 10.38 6.55
C LEU A 54 6.09 11.47 7.63
N ASN A 55 4.96 12.11 7.84
CA ASN A 55 4.75 13.03 8.95
C ASN A 55 3.29 13.02 9.43
N SER A 56 3.12 12.89 10.73
CA SER A 56 1.86 13.12 11.44
C SER A 56 2.03 14.08 12.61
N HIS A 57 3.24 14.55 12.92
CA HIS A 57 3.48 15.44 14.04
C HIS A 57 3.30 16.91 13.65
N GLY A 58 2.56 17.67 14.46
CA GLY A 58 2.37 19.11 14.28
C GLY A 58 1.93 19.84 15.55
N PRO A 59 1.44 21.08 15.41
CA PRO A 59 0.94 21.87 16.52
C PRO A 59 -0.19 21.16 17.27
N ARG A 60 -0.29 21.44 18.56
CA ARG A 60 -1.28 20.79 19.44
C ARG A 60 -2.68 21.35 19.21
N HIS A 61 -3.65 20.46 18.96
CA HIS A 61 -5.08 20.77 18.90
C HIS A 61 -5.85 19.89 19.90
N GLY A 62 -6.40 20.50 20.95
CA GLY A 62 -7.05 19.75 22.03
C GLY A 62 -6.05 18.81 22.69
N ASN A 63 -6.29 17.49 22.62
CA ASN A 63 -5.40 16.43 23.09
C ASN A 63 -4.49 15.82 22.02
N SER A 64 -4.65 16.21 20.75
CA SER A 64 -3.93 15.64 19.63
C SER A 64 -2.78 16.55 19.20
N TYR A 65 -1.76 15.92 18.62
CA TYR A 65 -0.65 16.54 17.91
C TYR A 65 -0.64 16.09 16.45
N ASN A 66 -1.74 15.50 15.98
CA ASN A 66 -1.85 15.01 14.61
C ASN A 66 -1.87 16.17 13.61
N LYS A 67 -1.00 16.10 12.60
CA LYS A 67 -0.98 16.98 11.44
C LYS A 67 -1.52 16.22 10.23
N PRO A 68 -2.83 16.35 9.91
CA PRO A 68 -3.42 15.62 8.80
C PRO A 68 -2.83 16.10 7.46
N ASN A 69 -2.81 15.18 6.48
CA ASN A 69 -2.39 15.42 5.09
C ASN A 69 -0.97 15.97 4.90
N ASP A 70 -0.09 15.77 5.90
CA ASP A 70 1.30 16.22 5.80
C ASP A 70 2.25 15.15 5.24
N SER A 71 1.88 13.87 5.37
CA SER A 71 2.58 12.79 4.68
C SER A 71 2.30 12.83 3.19
N TYR A 72 3.24 12.39 2.36
CA TYR A 72 3.01 12.28 0.92
C TYR A 72 3.82 11.17 0.27
N VAL A 73 3.28 10.69 -0.86
CA VAL A 73 3.99 9.86 -1.82
C VAL A 73 4.14 10.67 -3.10
N ASN A 74 5.37 10.87 -3.54
CA ASN A 74 5.72 11.38 -4.86
C ASN A 74 6.23 10.21 -5.70
N LEU A 75 5.44 9.78 -6.67
CA LEU A 75 5.82 8.71 -7.60
C LEU A 75 5.79 9.26 -9.01
N TYR A 76 6.91 9.14 -9.73
CA TYR A 76 7.02 9.61 -11.12
C TYR A 76 6.68 11.11 -11.27
N GLY A 77 7.01 11.93 -10.26
CA GLY A 77 6.68 13.37 -10.24
C GLY A 77 5.25 13.69 -9.77
N PHE A 78 4.39 12.70 -9.62
CA PHE A 78 3.04 12.89 -9.08
C PHE A 78 3.03 12.83 -7.55
N LYS A 79 2.75 13.96 -6.92
CA LYS A 79 2.63 14.08 -5.46
C LYS A 79 1.19 13.85 -4.99
N LYS A 80 1.02 12.93 -4.04
CA LYS A 80 -0.24 12.68 -3.35
C LYS A 80 -0.05 12.73 -1.84
N ASN A 81 -0.76 13.65 -1.21
CA ASN A 81 -0.76 13.78 0.24
C ASN A 81 -1.70 12.75 0.87
N PHE A 82 -1.38 12.33 2.09
CA PHE A 82 -2.21 11.45 2.90
C PHE A 82 -2.02 11.73 4.39
N SER A 83 -2.98 11.29 5.20
CA SER A 83 -2.91 11.40 6.65
C SER A 83 -2.39 10.10 7.27
N LEU A 84 -1.38 10.22 8.14
CA LEU A 84 -0.98 9.15 9.04
C LEU A 84 -1.75 9.32 10.36
N PRO A 85 -2.40 8.27 10.88
CA PRO A 85 -3.14 8.39 12.13
C PRO A 85 -2.19 8.51 13.33
N GLU A 86 -2.48 9.46 14.20
CA GLU A 86 -1.88 9.54 15.54
C GLU A 86 -2.18 8.26 16.34
N GLN A 87 -1.16 7.73 17.02
CA GLN A 87 -1.33 6.57 17.88
C GLN A 87 -1.46 7.02 19.33
N SER A 88 -2.66 6.89 19.89
CA SER A 88 -2.93 7.30 21.27
C SER A 88 -3.38 6.13 22.16
N PHE A 89 -2.95 6.16 23.42
CA PHE A 89 -3.13 5.09 24.38
C PHE A 89 -3.45 5.67 25.74
N LYS A 90 -4.53 5.20 26.37
CA LYS A 90 -4.86 5.61 27.73
C LYS A 90 -4.39 4.52 28.71
N VAL A 91 -3.52 4.88 29.64
CA VAL A 91 -3.10 4.01 30.75
C VAL A 91 -3.39 4.75 32.05
N LEU A 92 -4.30 4.21 32.86
CA LEU A 92 -4.81 4.86 34.06
C LEU A 92 -5.35 6.28 33.75
N THR A 93 -4.78 7.31 34.37
CA THR A 93 -5.14 8.72 34.18
C THR A 93 -4.29 9.40 33.11
N ASN A 94 -3.36 8.67 32.46
CA ASN A 94 -2.45 9.22 31.46
C ASN A 94 -2.87 8.81 30.04
N LEU A 95 -2.62 9.70 29.09
CA LEU A 95 -2.80 9.55 27.65
C LEU A 95 -1.42 9.72 27.00
N TYR A 96 -0.95 8.66 26.38
CA TYR A 96 0.31 8.57 25.65
C TYR A 96 0.01 8.70 24.17
N ILE A 97 0.73 9.54 23.48
CA ILE A 97 0.47 9.93 22.10
C ILE A 97 1.77 9.80 21.33
N TYR A 98 1.74 9.13 20.19
CA TYR A 98 2.88 8.94 19.32
C TYR A 98 2.54 9.36 17.90
N ASN A 99 3.41 10.18 17.31
CA ASN A 99 3.31 10.68 15.95
C ASN A 99 4.62 10.47 15.21
N VAL A 100 4.55 10.12 13.93
CA VAL A 100 5.73 10.07 13.05
C VAL A 100 6.14 11.50 12.74
N SER A 101 7.43 11.82 12.83
CA SER A 101 7.95 13.16 12.68
C SER A 101 8.99 13.23 11.57
N ASN A 102 8.58 13.78 10.43
CA ASN A 102 9.44 14.26 9.36
C ASN A 102 10.47 13.23 8.85
N VAL A 103 9.99 12.04 8.45
CA VAL A 103 10.85 10.95 7.96
C VAL A 103 10.81 10.89 6.43
N ASN A 104 11.94 11.12 5.78
CA ASN A 104 12.04 11.09 4.32
C ASN A 104 12.70 9.81 3.79
N SER A 105 12.19 9.29 2.68
CA SER A 105 12.88 8.23 1.94
C SER A 105 14.15 8.78 1.30
N ASN A 106 15.26 8.05 1.43
CA ASN A 106 16.51 8.38 0.74
C ASN A 106 16.74 7.51 -0.51
N SER A 107 16.12 6.33 -0.59
CA SER A 107 16.24 5.45 -1.74
C SER A 107 15.04 4.52 -1.87
N MET A 108 14.73 4.18 -3.11
CA MET A 108 13.72 3.19 -3.47
C MET A 108 14.29 2.30 -4.56
N LYS A 109 14.16 0.98 -4.37
CA LYS A 109 14.66 0.00 -5.32
C LYS A 109 13.66 -1.13 -5.48
N LEU A 110 13.31 -1.42 -6.72
CA LEU A 110 12.52 -2.57 -7.11
C LEU A 110 13.45 -3.69 -7.59
N THR A 111 13.29 -4.89 -7.04
CA THR A 111 14.01 -6.10 -7.45
C THR A 111 13.02 -7.21 -7.77
N PRO A 112 13.19 -7.94 -8.89
CA PRO A 112 12.40 -9.15 -9.12
C PRO A 112 12.81 -10.25 -8.12
N ASP A 113 11.82 -10.93 -7.55
CA ASP A 113 12.02 -12.11 -6.69
C ASP A 113 10.99 -13.20 -7.03
N GLY A 114 11.45 -14.30 -7.64
CA GLY A 114 10.59 -15.42 -8.04
C GLY A 114 9.41 -15.01 -8.93
N ASN A 115 8.21 -14.96 -8.35
CA ASN A 115 6.93 -14.64 -8.99
C ASN A 115 6.38 -13.25 -8.63
N HIS A 116 7.17 -12.40 -7.97
CA HIS A 116 6.78 -11.07 -7.56
C HIS A 116 7.96 -10.08 -7.70
N PHE A 117 7.70 -8.83 -7.37
CA PHE A 117 8.73 -7.82 -7.20
C PHE A 117 8.74 -7.38 -5.74
N ASP A 118 9.94 -7.14 -5.22
CA ASP A 118 10.16 -6.52 -3.94
C ASP A 118 10.59 -5.08 -4.13
N LEU A 119 9.77 -4.15 -3.63
CA LEU A 119 10.13 -2.74 -3.51
C LEU A 119 10.67 -2.51 -2.10
N THR A 120 11.94 -2.14 -2.01
CA THR A 120 12.57 -1.70 -0.77
C THR A 120 12.68 -0.18 -0.77
N ILE A 121 12.04 0.46 0.20
CA ILE A 121 12.14 1.90 0.48
C ILE A 121 13.00 2.05 1.73
N LYS A 122 14.12 2.75 1.64
CA LYS A 122 14.93 3.12 2.81
C LYS A 122 14.67 4.58 3.16
N PHE A 123 14.68 4.87 4.45
CA PHE A 123 14.49 6.20 4.98
C PHE A 123 15.78 6.73 5.59
N GLU A 124 15.87 8.05 5.71
CA GLU A 124 16.87 8.70 6.56
C GLU A 124 16.66 8.31 8.02
N SER A 125 17.72 8.39 8.82
CA SER A 125 17.66 8.12 10.26
C SER A 125 18.32 9.25 11.03
N ASP A 126 17.83 10.46 10.76
CA ASP A 126 18.38 11.69 11.32
C ASP A 126 17.41 12.22 12.38
N ASN A 127 17.79 12.09 13.66
CA ASN A 127 17.01 12.44 14.86
C ASN A 127 15.90 11.44 15.21
N ALA A 128 15.11 11.75 16.24
CA ALA A 128 13.98 10.91 16.64
C ALA A 128 12.82 11.02 15.64
N GLU A 129 12.56 9.92 14.94
CA GLU A 129 11.57 9.79 13.87
C GLU A 129 10.13 9.68 14.38
N ILE A 130 9.94 9.43 15.68
CA ILE A 130 8.63 9.36 16.31
C ILE A 130 8.66 10.19 17.60
N LYS A 131 7.72 11.13 17.70
CA LYS A 131 7.55 12.01 18.86
C LYS A 131 6.56 11.43 19.86
N GLY A 132 6.99 11.30 21.11
CA GLY A 132 6.18 10.84 22.23
C GLY A 132 5.64 12.01 23.05
N MET A 133 4.33 12.07 23.29
CA MET A 133 3.69 13.06 24.15
C MET A 133 2.87 12.38 25.25
N CYS A 134 2.95 12.89 26.48
CA CYS A 134 2.19 12.38 27.61
C CYS A 134 1.30 13.46 28.20
N ARG A 135 0.02 13.13 28.37
CA ARG A 135 -0.98 13.99 29.00
C ARG A 135 -1.63 13.29 30.17
N ARG A 136 -1.79 13.99 31.29
CA ARG A 136 -2.45 13.48 32.50
C ARG A 136 -3.82 14.14 32.68
N LYS A 137 -4.85 13.35 32.93
CA LYS A 137 -6.18 13.83 33.29
C LYS A 137 -6.10 14.56 34.64
N LYS A 138 -6.57 15.81 34.68
CA LYS A 138 -6.63 16.60 35.93
C LYS A 138 -7.77 16.10 36.82
N LEU A 139 -7.65 16.32 38.13
CA LEU A 139 -8.71 16.02 39.10
C LEU A 139 -9.97 16.85 38.82
N ILE A 140 -9.79 18.13 38.45
CA ILE A 140 -10.87 19.04 38.07
C ILE A 140 -10.67 19.43 36.61
N GLY A 141 -11.42 18.79 35.70
CA GLY A 141 -11.56 19.17 34.29
C GLY A 141 -10.27 19.15 33.42
N GLY A 142 -10.33 18.45 32.28
CA GLY A 142 -9.30 18.56 31.24
C GLY A 142 -7.99 17.79 31.49
N TRP A 143 -6.93 18.22 30.80
CA TRP A 143 -5.67 17.49 30.67
C TRP A 143 -4.46 18.41 30.84
N ALA A 144 -3.50 18.01 31.67
CA ALA A 144 -2.18 18.63 31.80
C ALA A 144 -1.12 17.83 31.03
N ASN A 145 0.04 18.41 30.76
CA ASN A 145 1.21 17.61 30.39
C ASN A 145 1.66 16.79 31.61
N CYS A 146 2.22 15.60 31.39
CA CYS A 146 2.73 14.78 32.49
C CYS A 146 3.91 15.49 33.17
N ILE A 147 3.78 15.76 34.48
CA ILE A 147 4.80 16.44 35.29
C ILE A 147 5.76 15.39 35.86
N ILE A 148 6.70 14.89 35.05
CA ILE A 148 7.95 14.29 35.53
C ILE A 148 9.01 14.70 34.52
N GLY A 149 9.98 15.51 34.94
CA GLY A 149 10.87 16.34 34.10
C GLY A 149 11.26 15.74 32.75
N SER A 150 10.88 16.44 31.67
CA SER A 150 11.31 16.31 30.26
C SER A 150 11.28 14.87 29.70
N ASP A 151 10.35 14.56 28.80
CA ASP A 151 10.29 13.32 28.00
C ASP A 151 10.04 11.99 28.74
N LYS A 152 9.82 12.00 30.05
CA LYS A 152 9.73 10.76 30.85
C LYS A 152 8.41 9.99 30.75
N GLY A 153 7.32 10.64 30.34
CA GLY A 153 6.02 9.97 30.21
C GLY A 153 5.91 9.14 28.93
N ALA A 154 6.21 9.73 27.79
CA ALA A 154 6.19 9.08 26.48
C ALA A 154 7.48 9.47 25.78
N PRO A 155 8.47 8.58 25.68
CA PRO A 155 9.75 8.94 25.10
C PRO A 155 9.64 9.12 23.59
N ASP A 156 10.47 10.01 23.07
CA ASP A 156 10.81 10.02 21.65
C ASP A 156 11.48 8.69 21.26
N ILE A 157 11.21 8.22 20.05
CA ILE A 157 11.71 6.93 19.55
C ILE A 157 12.55 7.18 18.30
N ASN A 158 13.76 6.63 18.32
CA ASN A 158 14.63 6.54 17.16
C ASN A 158 14.29 5.26 16.39
N TRP A 159 14.23 5.34 15.07
CA TRP A 159 13.96 4.24 14.15
C TRP A 159 15.24 3.88 13.40
N LYS A 160 16.05 3.02 13.99
CA LYS A 160 17.34 2.61 13.42
C LYS A 160 17.16 1.76 12.16
N SER A 161 17.97 2.06 11.15
CA SER A 161 17.97 1.41 9.83
C SER A 161 16.56 1.33 9.22
N PRO A 162 15.87 2.47 9.10
CA PRO A 162 14.46 2.49 8.78
C PRO A 162 14.23 2.07 7.32
N SER A 163 13.39 1.06 7.13
CA SER A 163 13.00 0.63 5.79
C SER A 163 11.60 0.04 5.75
N VAL A 164 10.98 0.14 4.57
CA VAL A 164 9.70 -0.47 4.25
C VAL A 164 9.90 -1.39 3.05
N SER A 165 9.54 -2.65 3.22
CA SER A 165 9.55 -3.65 2.15
C SER A 165 8.13 -3.89 1.68
N VAL A 166 7.91 -3.83 0.37
CA VAL A 166 6.60 -4.03 -0.25
C VAL A 166 6.69 -5.16 -1.27
N ARG A 167 5.91 -6.21 -1.07
CA ARG A 167 5.70 -7.25 -2.07
C ARG A 167 4.68 -6.78 -3.08
N LEU A 168 5.06 -6.80 -4.34
CA LEU A 168 4.29 -6.32 -5.45
C LEU A 168 4.06 -7.43 -6.48
N VAL A 169 2.81 -7.59 -6.94
CA VAL A 169 2.49 -8.50 -8.04
C VAL A 169 2.11 -7.71 -9.29
N PRO A 170 2.63 -8.09 -10.47
CA PRO A 170 2.30 -7.37 -11.68
C PRO A 170 0.86 -7.66 -12.12
N GLN A 171 0.17 -6.66 -12.66
CA GLN A 171 -1.21 -6.74 -13.11
C GLN A 171 -1.39 -5.85 -14.35
N ALA A 172 -2.21 -6.27 -15.32
CA ALA A 172 -2.62 -5.42 -16.41
C ALA A 172 -3.50 -4.27 -15.90
N TYR A 173 -3.27 -3.06 -16.41
CA TYR A 173 -4.10 -1.89 -16.13
C TYR A 173 -3.95 -0.85 -17.23
N ASN A 174 -5.05 -0.40 -17.83
CA ASN A 174 -5.09 0.62 -18.89
C ASN A 174 -4.06 0.42 -20.02
N GLY A 175 -3.87 -0.84 -20.44
CA GLY A 175 -2.94 -1.22 -21.51
C GLY A 175 -1.46 -1.23 -21.11
N GLY A 176 -1.13 -0.95 -19.85
CA GLY A 176 0.22 -1.07 -19.28
C GLY A 176 0.28 -2.11 -18.15
N ILE A 177 1.40 -2.12 -17.44
CA ILE A 177 1.64 -2.97 -16.26
C ILE A 177 1.64 -2.10 -15.01
N ILE A 178 0.87 -2.49 -14.00
CA ILE A 178 1.00 -1.97 -12.64
C ILE A 178 1.57 -3.03 -11.72
N LEU A 179 2.11 -2.59 -10.60
CA LEU A 179 2.64 -3.41 -9.53
C LEU A 179 1.73 -3.22 -8.32
N LYS A 180 0.83 -4.18 -8.09
CA LYS A 180 -0.14 -4.13 -6.99
C LYS A 180 0.54 -4.55 -5.68
N ALA A 181 0.46 -3.70 -4.67
CA ALA A 181 0.94 -4.03 -3.33
C ALA A 181 0.05 -5.09 -2.68
N THR A 182 0.67 -6.20 -2.26
CA THR A 182 -0.01 -7.34 -1.62
C THR A 182 0.42 -7.52 -0.18
N ASN A 183 1.64 -7.12 0.16
CA ASN A 183 2.15 -7.13 1.53
C ASN A 183 3.08 -5.94 1.75
N VAL A 184 3.04 -5.36 2.95
CA VAL A 184 3.95 -4.28 3.36
C VAL A 184 4.48 -4.61 4.75
N SER A 185 5.80 -4.62 4.89
CA SER A 185 6.51 -4.78 6.16
C SER A 185 7.30 -3.51 6.48
N VAL A 186 7.26 -3.10 7.76
CA VAL A 186 8.05 -1.98 8.29
C VAL A 186 9.19 -2.55 9.13
N ASN A 187 10.39 -2.48 8.58
CA ASN A 187 11.60 -3.04 9.16
C ASN A 187 12.40 -1.97 9.92
N GLY A 188 13.49 -2.37 10.56
CA GLY A 188 14.28 -1.51 11.44
C GLY A 188 13.82 -1.58 12.89
N GLU A 189 14.68 -1.06 13.76
CA GLU A 189 14.55 -1.17 15.21
C GLU A 189 14.04 0.15 15.80
N PHE A 190 12.89 0.10 16.48
CA PHE A 190 12.40 1.25 17.23
C PHE A 190 13.06 1.23 18.61
N GLN A 191 13.84 2.25 18.92
CA GLN A 191 14.51 2.43 20.20
C GLN A 191 14.01 3.69 20.88
N ALA A 192 13.24 3.50 21.96
CA ALA A 192 12.83 4.60 22.81
C ALA A 192 14.05 5.24 23.49
N ASN A 193 14.06 6.58 23.57
CA ASN A 193 15.03 7.33 24.37
C ASN A 193 14.66 7.33 25.87
N GLY A 194 15.59 7.73 26.73
CA GLY A 194 15.32 7.93 28.17
C GLY A 194 15.07 6.64 28.99
N ILE A 195 14.27 6.77 30.06
CA ILE A 195 14.03 5.74 31.10
C ILE A 195 13.40 4.44 30.59
N CYS A 196 12.76 4.43 29.41
CA CYS A 196 12.29 3.19 28.78
C CYS A 196 13.46 2.30 28.29
N LYS A 197 14.73 2.73 28.40
CA LYS A 197 15.94 1.93 28.14
C LYS A 197 16.39 1.05 29.32
N ILE A 198 15.84 1.20 30.54
CA ILE A 198 16.29 0.42 31.69
C ILE A 198 15.77 -1.02 31.58
N GLY A 199 16.57 -1.90 30.97
CA GLY A 199 16.52 -3.36 31.08
C GLY A 199 15.52 -4.09 30.18
N ARG A 200 14.32 -3.55 29.95
CA ARG A 200 13.33 -4.03 28.96
C ARG A 200 12.45 -2.83 28.56
N ASP A 201 12.00 -2.76 27.31
CA ASP A 201 11.07 -1.72 26.86
C ASP A 201 9.67 -1.91 27.50
N ILE A 202 9.58 -1.53 28.77
CA ILE A 202 8.38 -1.61 29.61
C ILE A 202 7.23 -0.83 28.95
N CYS A 203 7.56 0.26 28.27
CA CYS A 203 6.64 1.15 27.60
C CYS A 203 5.95 0.45 26.41
N ASN A 204 6.69 -0.32 25.62
CA ASN A 204 6.11 -1.18 24.57
C ASN A 204 5.35 -2.38 25.15
N ARG A 205 5.79 -2.97 26.27
CA ARG A 205 5.05 -4.08 26.91
C ARG A 205 3.63 -3.69 27.29
N PHE A 206 3.42 -2.45 27.75
CA PHE A 206 2.10 -1.97 28.18
C PHE A 206 1.24 -1.36 27.07
N THR A 207 1.85 -0.81 26.01
CA THR A 207 1.10 -0.06 24.98
C THR A 207 1.10 -0.72 23.60
N GLY A 208 2.06 -1.59 23.30
CA GLY A 208 2.25 -2.17 21.96
C GLY A 208 2.50 -1.12 20.87
N TYR A 209 2.97 0.08 21.23
CA TYR A 209 3.04 1.23 20.32
C TYR A 209 3.86 0.93 19.05
N LYS A 210 4.95 0.15 19.16
CA LYS A 210 5.82 -0.17 18.03
C LYS A 210 5.05 -0.88 16.93
N GLY A 211 4.30 -1.91 17.30
CA GLY A 211 3.50 -2.71 16.37
C GLY A 211 2.43 -1.87 15.69
N LYS A 212 1.71 -1.03 16.46
CA LYS A 212 0.66 -0.17 15.91
C LYS A 212 1.17 0.90 14.96
N ILE A 213 2.29 1.55 15.29
CA ILE A 213 2.92 2.54 14.40
C ILE A 213 3.39 1.86 13.12
N LYS A 214 4.08 0.71 13.22
CA LYS A 214 4.49 -0.08 12.05
C LYS A 214 3.30 -0.47 11.18
N GLN A 215 2.21 -0.95 11.78
CA GLN A 215 0.99 -1.30 11.07
C GLN A 215 0.32 -0.08 10.40
N ALA A 216 0.27 1.07 11.09
CA ALA A 216 -0.29 2.29 10.53
C ALA A 216 0.51 2.78 9.31
N VAL A 217 1.84 2.77 9.40
CA VAL A 217 2.72 3.09 8.26
C VAL A 217 2.52 2.09 7.13
N ALA A 218 2.54 0.78 7.42
CA ALA A 218 2.34 -0.28 6.42
C ALA A 218 1.00 -0.12 5.67
N SER A 219 -0.08 0.12 6.41
CA SER A 219 -1.43 0.25 5.86
C SER A 219 -1.56 1.49 4.99
N SER A 220 -0.99 2.62 5.41
CA SER A 220 -0.99 3.85 4.64
C SER A 220 -0.17 3.72 3.36
N VAL A 221 1.04 3.15 3.43
CA VAL A 221 1.87 2.89 2.24
C VAL A 221 1.14 1.96 1.27
N MET A 222 0.58 0.84 1.76
CA MET A 222 -0.18 -0.10 0.93
C MET A 222 -1.36 0.57 0.24
N SER A 223 -2.13 1.38 0.97
CA SER A 223 -3.29 2.12 0.46
C SER A 223 -2.88 3.09 -0.64
N GLN A 224 -1.81 3.87 -0.44
CA GLN A 224 -1.36 4.84 -1.43
C GLN A 224 -0.82 4.16 -2.70
N LEU A 225 0.01 3.12 -2.57
CA LEU A 225 0.54 2.36 -3.70
C LEU A 225 -0.57 1.70 -4.53
N ASN A 226 -1.67 1.28 -3.88
CA ASN A 226 -2.81 0.68 -4.55
C ASN A 226 -3.87 1.68 -5.03
N SER A 227 -3.66 2.99 -4.83
CA SER A 227 -4.62 4.00 -5.24
C SER A 227 -4.70 4.14 -6.76
N SER A 228 -5.89 4.48 -7.27
CA SER A 228 -6.14 4.61 -8.72
C SER A 228 -5.20 5.57 -9.43
N SER A 229 -4.90 6.72 -8.79
CA SER A 229 -3.95 7.71 -9.31
C SER A 229 -2.54 7.14 -9.47
N VAL A 230 -2.04 6.40 -8.47
CA VAL A 230 -0.70 5.78 -8.54
C VAL A 230 -0.67 4.67 -9.59
N LYS A 231 -1.73 3.85 -9.66
CA LYS A 231 -1.89 2.82 -10.69
C LYS A 231 -1.87 3.40 -12.09
N ALA A 232 -2.59 4.49 -12.34
CA ALA A 232 -2.63 5.15 -13.65
C ALA A 232 -1.25 5.67 -14.06
N GLN A 233 -0.52 6.33 -13.14
CA GLN A 233 0.84 6.83 -13.42
C GLN A 233 1.82 5.69 -13.70
N MET A 234 1.76 4.62 -12.92
CA MET A 234 2.60 3.45 -13.12
C MET A 234 2.30 2.74 -14.44
N ALA A 235 1.02 2.56 -14.79
CA ALA A 235 0.60 1.98 -16.06
C ALA A 235 1.09 2.82 -17.25
N GLN A 236 1.01 4.15 -17.15
CA GLN A 236 1.50 5.04 -18.20
C GLN A 236 3.02 4.92 -18.36
N SER A 237 3.77 4.94 -17.25
CA SER A 237 5.23 4.78 -17.27
C SER A 237 5.66 3.45 -17.89
N THR A 238 5.04 2.34 -17.47
CA THR A 238 5.36 1.01 -18.02
C THR A 238 4.93 0.87 -19.47
N LYS A 239 3.78 1.44 -19.86
CA LYS A 239 3.34 1.47 -21.27
C LYS A 239 4.36 2.19 -22.17
N THR A 240 4.89 3.33 -21.73
CA THR A 240 5.95 4.05 -22.46
C THR A 240 7.25 3.24 -22.51
N GLY A 241 7.64 2.54 -21.44
CA GLY A 241 8.83 1.69 -21.47
C GLY A 241 8.66 0.46 -22.37
N LEU A 242 7.47 -0.16 -22.37
CA LEU A 242 7.19 -1.38 -23.13
C LEU A 242 6.89 -1.12 -24.60
N SER A 243 6.48 0.09 -24.99
CA SER A 243 6.28 0.45 -26.40
C SER A 243 7.57 0.33 -27.22
N GLN A 244 8.73 0.44 -26.58
CA GLN A 244 10.04 0.17 -27.19
C GLN A 244 10.18 -1.27 -27.70
N LEU A 245 9.37 -2.20 -27.20
CA LEU A 245 9.33 -3.59 -27.64
C LEU A 245 8.29 -3.85 -28.73
N GLY A 246 7.58 -2.82 -29.21
CA GLY A 246 6.49 -2.95 -30.19
C GLY A 246 5.28 -3.72 -29.64
N LEU A 247 5.08 -3.71 -28.32
CA LEU A 247 3.95 -4.40 -27.69
C LEU A 247 2.66 -3.58 -27.83
N PRO A 248 1.54 -4.20 -28.23
CA PRO A 248 0.22 -3.56 -28.20
C PRO A 248 -0.29 -3.43 -26.76
N ALA A 249 -1.53 -2.95 -26.60
CA ALA A 249 -2.13 -2.74 -25.28
C ALA A 249 -2.24 -4.04 -24.49
N ILE A 250 -1.69 -4.05 -23.28
CA ILE A 250 -1.63 -5.24 -22.44
C ILE A 250 -3.00 -5.51 -21.80
N THR A 251 -3.52 -6.73 -21.99
CA THR A 251 -4.81 -7.19 -21.46
C THR A 251 -4.66 -8.14 -20.27
N GLY A 252 -3.51 -8.81 -20.15
CA GLY A 252 -3.23 -9.74 -19.05
C GLY A 252 -1.75 -9.78 -18.69
N VAL A 253 -1.47 -10.02 -17.42
CA VAL A 253 -0.11 -10.10 -16.88
C VAL A 253 -0.03 -11.20 -15.84
N SER A 254 1.01 -12.01 -15.91
CA SER A 254 1.45 -12.91 -14.84
C SER A 254 2.97 -12.90 -14.73
N MET A 255 3.52 -13.45 -13.65
CA MET A 255 4.97 -13.53 -13.47
C MET A 255 5.37 -14.93 -13.01
N SER A 256 6.34 -15.52 -13.70
CA SER A 256 6.88 -16.84 -13.39
C SER A 256 8.27 -17.02 -14.00
N GLY A 257 9.14 -17.75 -13.32
CA GLY A 257 10.46 -18.13 -13.84
C GLY A 257 11.35 -16.95 -14.25
N GLY A 258 11.26 -15.81 -13.56
CA GLY A 258 12.03 -14.60 -13.91
C GLY A 258 11.50 -13.80 -15.11
N TYR A 259 10.31 -14.15 -15.62
CA TYR A 259 9.64 -13.44 -16.70
C TYR A 259 8.28 -12.90 -16.26
N VAL A 260 7.91 -11.77 -16.83
CA VAL A 260 6.55 -11.25 -16.86
C VAL A 260 5.91 -11.70 -18.17
N ASN A 261 4.92 -12.58 -18.09
CA ASN A 261 4.15 -13.02 -19.25
C ASN A 261 3.04 -11.99 -19.49
N VAL A 262 3.07 -11.34 -20.64
CA VAL A 262 2.07 -10.35 -21.06
C VAL A 262 1.19 -10.96 -22.15
N SER A 263 -0.12 -10.76 -22.07
CA SER A 263 -1.07 -11.06 -23.13
C SER A 263 -1.68 -9.77 -23.66
N TYR A 264 -2.06 -9.78 -24.94
CA TYR A 264 -2.64 -8.65 -25.64
C TYR A 264 -3.64 -9.10 -26.71
#